data_AF-A0A7C6SWP8-F1
#
_entry.id   AF-A0A7C6SWP8-F1
#
_cell.length_a   1.000
_cell.length_b   1.000
_cell.length_c   1.000
_cell.angle_alpha   90.00
_cell.angle_beta   90.00
_cell.angle_gamma   90.00
#
_symmetry.space_group_name_H-M   'P 1'
#
loop_
_entity.id
_entity.type
_entity.pdbx_description
1 polymer ?
#
loop_
_entity_poly.entity_id
_entity_poly.type
_entity_poly.pdbx_seq_one_letter_code
_entity_poly.pdbx_strand_id
1 'polypeptide(L)'
;MVPQARQAMDKFKYEIANQVGVDMDQNGGYLGHLPSAVLGRIGGQMVRNMIAAAQNSLSQQATTGLTAGFSQALTGSKVNLTSGYTDETNFAPHVDISKSPMGGPIGNA
;
A
#
# COMPACT_ATOMS: atom_id res chain seq x y z
N MET A 1 15.33 -22.96 13.41
CA MET A 1 15.11 -21.55 13.75
C MET A 1 16.29 -20.75 13.24
N VAL A 2 16.08 -19.61 12.56
CA VAL A 2 17.18 -18.74 12.08
C VAL A 2 17.81 -18.06 13.30
N PRO A 3 19.08 -18.36 13.66
CA PRO A 3 19.69 -17.85 14.90
C PRO A 3 19.69 -16.32 14.97
N GLN A 4 19.89 -15.66 13.83
CA GLN A 4 19.93 -14.21 13.69
C GLN A 4 18.58 -13.55 14.00
N ALA A 5 17.46 -14.22 13.66
CA ALA A 5 16.12 -13.71 13.93
C ALA A 5 15.72 -13.84 15.41
N ARG A 6 16.39 -14.72 16.17
CA ARG A 6 16.04 -14.99 17.57
C ARG A 6 16.22 -13.74 18.45
N GLN A 7 17.34 -13.04 18.31
CA GLN A 7 17.60 -11.81 19.07
C GLN A 7 16.62 -10.68 18.72
N ALA A 8 16.30 -10.52 17.42
CA ALA A 8 15.33 -9.53 16.98
C ALA A 8 13.91 -9.86 17.51
N MET A 9 13.54 -11.14 17.48
CA MET A 9 12.25 -11.62 18.00
C MET A 9 12.16 -11.46 19.53
N ASP A 10 13.24 -11.69 20.27
CA ASP A 10 13.25 -11.47 21.71
C ASP A 10 13.02 -9.99 22.05
N LYS A 11 13.72 -9.07 21.38
CA LYS A 11 13.48 -7.63 21.54
C LYS A 11 12.03 -7.25 21.24
N PHE A 12 11.52 -7.73 20.10
CA PHE A 12 10.16 -7.47 19.69
C PHE A 12 9.12 -7.98 20.70
N LYS A 13 9.33 -9.18 21.28
CA LYS A 13 8.49 -9.71 22.35
C LYS A 13 8.44 -8.79 23.56
N TYR A 14 9.58 -8.24 23.99
CA TYR A 14 9.63 -7.29 25.11
C TYR A 14 8.89 -5.98 24.77
N GLU A 15 9.06 -5.45 23.56
CA GLU A 15 8.36 -4.26 23.10
C GLU A 15 6.82 -4.45 23.09
N ILE A 16 6.35 -5.58 22.56
CA ILE A 16 4.92 -5.89 22.54
C ILE A 16 4.38 -6.15 23.95
N ALA A 17 5.15 -6.81 24.81
CA ALA A 17 4.74 -7.01 26.20
C ALA A 17 4.54 -5.68 26.93
N ASN A 18 5.48 -4.73 26.75
CA ASN A 18 5.37 -3.38 27.30
C ASN A 18 4.13 -2.64 26.77
N GLN A 19 3.81 -2.78 25.47
CA GLN A 19 2.59 -2.18 24.87
C GLN A 19 1.30 -2.76 25.46
N VAL A 20 1.31 -4.03 25.85
CA VAL A 20 0.17 -4.71 26.46
C VAL A 20 0.13 -4.48 27.98
N GLY A 21 1.10 -3.75 28.55
CA GLY A 21 1.18 -3.44 29.98
C GLY A 21 1.69 -4.61 30.82
N VAL A 22 2.52 -5.48 30.22
CA VAL A 22 3.11 -6.64 30.88
C VAL A 22 4.62 -6.49 30.91
N ASP A 23 5.16 -6.37 32.12
CA ASP A 23 6.60 -6.41 32.32
C ASP A 23 7.07 -7.87 32.34
N MET A 24 7.70 -8.30 31.25
CA MET A 24 8.22 -9.66 31.09
C MET A 24 9.39 -10.00 32.03
N ASP A 25 9.95 -9.01 32.72
CA ASP A 25 11.03 -9.16 33.69
C ASP A 25 10.52 -9.32 35.13
N GLN A 26 9.21 -9.17 35.35
CA GLN A 26 8.62 -9.38 36.68
C GLN A 26 8.92 -10.80 37.18
N ASN A 27 9.32 -10.89 38.45
CA ASN A 27 9.65 -12.14 39.14
C ASN A 27 10.75 -12.97 38.46
N GLY A 28 11.80 -12.32 37.93
CA GLY A 28 12.95 -13.01 37.34
C GLY A 28 12.60 -13.77 36.05
N GLY A 29 11.61 -13.28 35.30
CA GLY A 29 11.10 -13.92 34.09
C GLY A 29 10.06 -15.02 34.34
N TYR A 30 9.61 -15.21 35.59
CA TYR A 30 8.54 -16.15 35.89
C TYR A 30 7.16 -15.56 35.61
N LEU A 31 6.58 -15.91 34.46
CA LEU A 31 5.26 -15.44 34.03
C LEU A 31 4.09 -16.32 34.50
N GLY A 32 4.32 -17.30 35.37
CA GLY A 32 3.28 -18.24 35.82
C GLY A 32 2.17 -17.61 36.67
N HIS A 33 2.39 -16.40 37.18
CA HIS A 33 1.39 -15.61 37.88
C HIS A 33 0.46 -14.84 36.93
N LEU A 34 0.82 -14.74 35.64
CA LEU A 34 -0.02 -14.10 34.62
C LEU A 34 -1.04 -15.09 34.07
N PRO A 35 -2.29 -14.65 33.81
CA PRO A 35 -3.26 -15.47 33.11
C PRO A 35 -2.76 -15.86 31.71
N SER A 36 -2.95 -17.12 31.30
CA SER A 36 -2.59 -17.60 29.95
C SER A 36 -3.22 -16.76 28.84
N ALA A 37 -4.40 -16.17 29.09
CA ALA A 37 -5.05 -15.25 28.17
C ALA A 37 -4.20 -13.99 27.89
N VAL A 38 -3.48 -13.46 28.88
CA VAL A 38 -2.60 -12.29 28.73
C VAL A 38 -1.37 -12.65 27.89
N LEU A 39 -0.73 -13.77 28.19
CA LEU A 39 0.43 -14.26 27.43
C LEU A 39 0.03 -14.59 25.98
N GLY A 40 -1.13 -15.21 25.78
CA GLY A 40 -1.70 -15.46 24.47
C GLY A 40 -1.97 -14.19 23.67
N ARG A 41 -2.44 -13.12 24.32
CA ARG A 41 -2.63 -11.81 23.69
C ARG A 41 -1.30 -11.22 23.20
N ILE A 42 -0.22 -11.37 23.95
CA ILE A 42 1.13 -10.90 23.53
C ILE A 42 1.59 -11.64 22.28
N GLY A 43 1.50 -12.97 22.27
CA GLY A 43 1.81 -13.79 21.09
C GLY A 43 0.98 -13.41 19.87
N GLY A 44 -0.33 -13.21 20.06
CA GLY A 44 -1.23 -12.78 18.99
C GLY A 44 -0.91 -11.38 18.45
N GLN A 45 -0.52 -10.43 19.31
CA GLN A 45 -0.11 -9.09 18.89
C GLN A 45 1.20 -9.12 18.10
N MET A 46 2.18 -9.96 18.50
CA MET A 46 3.41 -10.14 17.73
C MET A 46 3.12 -10.60 16.30
N VAL A 47 2.25 -11.61 16.14
CA VAL A 47 1.87 -12.12 14.81
C VAL A 47 1.11 -11.07 14.00
N ARG A 48 0.14 -10.36 14.62
CA ARG A 48 -0.64 -9.32 13.93
C ARG A 48 0.26 -8.21 13.40
N ASN A 49 1.21 -7.74 14.21
CA ASN A 49 2.14 -6.68 13.83
C ASN A 49 3.12 -7.14 12.75
N MET A 50 3.57 -8.39 12.80
CA MET A 50 4.40 -8.98 11.74
C MET A 50 3.66 -9.02 10.39
N ILE A 51 2.38 -9.44 10.40
CA ILE A 51 1.54 -9.47 9.21
C ILE A 51 1.32 -8.05 8.68
N ALA A 52 1.02 -7.08 9.55
CA ALA A 52 0.85 -5.69 9.15
C ALA A 52 2.12 -5.11 8.49
N ALA A 53 3.30 -5.38 9.08
CA ALA A 53 4.57 -4.97 8.50
C ALA A 53 4.83 -5.63 7.13
N ALA A 54 4.53 -6.92 6.99
CA ALA A 54 4.65 -7.63 5.72
C ALA A 54 3.71 -7.07 4.65
N GLN A 55 2.45 -6.77 5.01
CA GLN A 55 1.48 -6.14 4.11
C GLN A 55 1.95 -4.76 3.64
N ASN A 56 2.47 -3.94 4.55
CA ASN A 56 3.02 -2.62 4.22
C ASN A 56 4.22 -2.73 3.26
N SER A 57 5.17 -3.63 3.55
CA SER A 57 6.32 -3.86 2.68
C SER A 57 5.93 -4.35 1.29
N LEU A 58 4.97 -5.28 1.22
CA LEU A 58 4.47 -5.81 -0.06
C LEU A 58 3.76 -4.71 -0.87
N SER A 59 2.93 -3.90 -0.22
CA SER A 59 2.28 -2.75 -0.86
C SER A 59 3.32 -1.77 -1.41
N GLN A 60 4.36 -1.46 -0.62
CA GLN A 60 5.41 -0.53 -1.03
C GLN A 60 6.25 -1.07 -2.20
N GLN A 61 6.54 -2.37 -2.20
CA GLN A 61 7.22 -3.04 -3.30
C GLN A 61 6.37 -3.09 -4.57
N ALA A 62 5.06 -3.33 -4.44
CA ALA A 62 4.13 -3.29 -5.56
C ALA A 62 4.07 -1.90 -6.19
N THR A 63 3.96 -0.83 -5.38
CA THR A 63 3.97 0.55 -5.89
C THR A 63 5.30 0.88 -6.57
N THR A 64 6.43 0.55 -5.97
CA THR A 64 7.76 0.85 -6.53
C THR A 64 8.00 0.13 -7.86
N GLY A 65 7.64 -1.16 -7.95
CA GLY A 65 7.78 -1.94 -9.18
C GLY A 65 6.85 -1.47 -10.30
N LEU A 66 5.61 -1.11 -9.97
CA LEU A 66 4.65 -0.59 -10.94
C LEU A 66 5.05 0.79 -11.46
N THR A 67 5.48 1.71 -10.58
CA THR A 67 5.91 3.05 -11.00
C THR A 67 7.16 3.00 -11.87
N ALA A 68 8.16 2.20 -11.51
CA ALA A 68 9.38 2.05 -12.31
C ALA A 68 9.09 1.41 -13.68
N GLY A 69 8.24 0.37 -13.73
CA GLY A 69 7.84 -0.26 -14.99
C GLY A 69 7.00 0.67 -15.87
N PHE A 70 6.12 1.46 -15.27
CA PHE A 70 5.26 2.41 -15.98
C PHE A 70 6.02 3.62 -16.51
N SER A 71 6.93 4.22 -15.74
CA SER A 71 7.77 5.32 -16.21
C SER A 71 8.70 4.88 -17.33
N GLN A 72 9.21 3.65 -17.26
CA GLN A 72 9.99 3.04 -18.34
C GLN A 72 9.13 2.83 -19.60
N ALA A 73 7.88 2.38 -19.43
CA ALA A 73 6.93 2.22 -20.54
C ALA A 73 6.59 3.57 -21.19
N LEU A 74 6.38 4.63 -20.40
CA LEU A 74 6.11 5.98 -20.90
C LEU A 74 7.34 6.63 -21.55
N THR A 75 8.55 6.26 -21.12
CA THR A 75 9.79 6.78 -21.72
C THR A 75 10.09 6.09 -23.06
N GLY A 76 9.74 4.80 -23.20
CA GLY A 76 9.91 4.04 -24.45
C GLY A 76 8.79 4.27 -25.47
N SER A 77 7.57 4.57 -25.03
CA SER A 77 6.45 4.96 -25.89
C SER A 77 6.39 6.48 -25.99
N LYS A 78 6.76 7.06 -27.15
CA LYS A 78 6.46 8.47 -27.45
C LYS A 78 4.94 8.68 -27.49
N VAL A 79 4.32 8.83 -26.32
CA VAL A 79 2.94 9.27 -26.19
C VAL A 79 2.98 10.75 -26.51
N ASN A 80 2.36 11.13 -27.63
CA ASN A 80 2.06 12.52 -27.90
C ASN A 80 0.93 12.94 -26.94
N LEU A 81 1.27 13.26 -25.69
CA LEU A 81 0.37 13.97 -24.80
C LEU A 81 0.20 15.36 -25.41
N THR A 82 -0.78 15.50 -26.30
CA THR A 82 -1.15 16.80 -26.83
C THR A 82 -1.50 17.66 -25.62
N SER A 83 -0.63 18.63 -25.35
CA SER A 83 -0.67 19.56 -24.24
C SER A 83 -1.85 20.52 -24.41
N GLY A 84 -3.07 20.01 -24.27
CA GLY A 84 -4.32 20.77 -24.43
C GLY A 84 -5.02 21.12 -23.12
N TYR A 85 -4.45 20.74 -21.97
CA TYR A 85 -5.04 20.94 -20.64
C TYR A 85 -4.08 21.69 -19.70
N THR A 86 -3.52 22.80 -20.17
CA THR A 86 -2.82 23.76 -19.31
C THR A 86 -3.41 25.14 -19.57
N ASP A 87 -4.66 25.35 -19.18
CA ASP A 87 -5.12 26.69 -18.80
C ASP A 87 -6.35 26.55 -17.89
N GLU A 88 -6.11 26.71 -16.60
CA GLU A 88 -7.12 26.58 -15.52
C GLU A 88 -8.13 27.75 -15.50
N THR A 89 -8.19 28.56 -16.56
CA THR A 89 -9.08 29.73 -16.64
C THR A 89 -10.26 29.54 -17.59
N ASN A 90 -10.34 28.45 -18.34
CA ASN A 90 -11.40 28.26 -19.33
C ASN A 90 -11.88 26.80 -19.47
N PHE A 91 -12.42 26.26 -18.38
CA PHE A 91 -13.35 25.13 -18.48
C PHE A 91 -14.71 25.63 -18.97
N ALA A 92 -14.88 25.77 -20.28
CA ALA A 92 -16.20 25.93 -20.87
C ALA A 92 -16.91 24.56 -20.91
N PRO A 93 -18.08 24.38 -20.27
CA PRO A 93 -18.86 23.17 -20.41
C PRO A 93 -19.63 23.23 -21.74
N HIS A 94 -18.98 23.04 -22.88
CA HIS A 94 -19.72 22.84 -24.11
C HIS A 94 -19.19 21.66 -24.92
N VAL A 95 -20.04 20.65 -25.03
CA VAL A 95 -19.95 19.60 -26.05
C VAL A 95 -20.43 20.26 -27.35
N ASP A 96 -19.58 20.29 -28.37
CA ASP A 96 -19.94 20.83 -29.68
C ASP A 96 -20.79 19.82 -30.46
N ILE A 97 -22.12 19.99 -30.41
CA ILE A 97 -23.12 19.14 -31.09
C ILE A 97 -23.23 19.48 -32.58
N SER A 98 -22.50 20.49 -33.08
CA SER A 98 -22.63 20.94 -34.48
C SER A 98 -21.94 20.02 -35.50
N LYS A 99 -21.05 19.11 -35.06
CA LYS A 99 -20.43 18.10 -35.93
C LYS A 99 -21.25 16.80 -35.95
N SER A 100 -22.45 16.88 -36.51
CA SER A 100 -23.15 15.70 -37.04
C SER A 100 -22.88 15.60 -38.55
N PRO A 101 -22.60 14.42 -39.12
CA PRO A 101 -22.29 14.29 -40.55
C PRO A 101 -23.56 14.56 -41.37
N MET A 102 -23.67 15.74 -41.99
CA MET A 102 -24.70 16.00 -43.00
C MET A 102 -24.39 15.16 -44.23
N GLY A 103 -25.33 14.27 -44.57
CA GLY A 103 -25.21 13.24 -45.61
C GLY A 103 -24.87 13.80 -46.99
N GLY A 104 -24.14 12.99 -47.75
CA GLY A 104 -23.81 13.25 -49.14
C GLY A 104 -25.05 13.30 -50.05
N PRO A 105 -24.92 13.88 -51.26
CA PRO A 105 -26.03 14.04 -52.19
C PRO A 105 -26.54 12.68 -52.68
N ILE A 106 -27.83 12.43 -52.48
CA ILE A 106 -28.56 11.31 -53.11
C ILE A 106 -28.63 11.63 -54.62
N GLY A 107 -27.91 10.84 -55.43
CA GLY A 107 -27.93 10.95 -56.89
C GLY A 107 -29.30 10.61 -57.45
N ASN A 108 -29.73 11.39 -58.45
CA ASN A 108 -30.90 11.09 -59.28
C ASN A 108 -30.40 10.64 -60.67
N ALA A 109 -30.52 9.34 -60.95
CA ALA A 109 -30.49 8.74 -62.29
C ALA A 109 -31.10 7.33 -62.20
#